data_AF-A0A5D0TAY2-F1
#
_entry.id   AF-A0A5D0TAY2-F1
#
_cell.length_a   1.000
_cell.length_b   1.000
_cell.length_c   1.000
_cell.angle_alpha   90.00
_cell.angle_beta   90.00
_cell.angle_gamma   90.00
#
_symmetry.space_group_name_H-M   'P 1'
#
loop_
_entity.id
_entity.type
_entity.pdbx_description
1 polymer ?
#
loop_
_entity_poly.entity_id
_entity_poly.type
_entity_poly.pdbx_seq_one_letter_code
_entity_poly.pdbx_strand_id
1 'polypeptide(L)'
;MDRGGNPTINPFVNPDGEKNRYNSRQPADDVANYLGPWSQLLEQGGYSPEEARKTALQCLPDILQYDRSRPASYPNGRALVDDVFSYRFAWLSNGKVPPTGLQPHDDMLPHFPYLGPPNPLS
;
A
#
# COMPACT_ATOMS: atom_id res chain seq x y z
N MET A 1 -4.00 -10.69 14.95
CA MET A 1 -4.71 -10.54 13.66
C MET A 1 -3.91 -9.54 12.86
N ASP A 2 -3.61 -9.83 11.59
CA ASP A 2 -2.95 -8.85 10.72
C ASP A 2 -3.96 -7.80 10.24
N ARG A 3 -3.52 -6.54 10.21
CA ARG A 3 -4.30 -5.46 9.57
C ARG A 3 -4.08 -5.49 8.06
N GLY A 4 -5.10 -5.06 7.32
CA GLY A 4 -5.11 -5.16 5.86
C GLY A 4 -5.86 -4.04 5.15
N GLY A 5 -5.96 -2.84 5.75
CA GLY A 5 -6.55 -1.68 5.08
C GLY A 5 -5.73 -1.29 3.85
N ASN A 6 -4.42 -1.21 4.02
CA ASN A 6 -3.46 -0.97 2.95
C ASN A 6 -2.54 -2.19 2.84
N PRO A 7 -2.53 -2.88 1.68
CA PRO A 7 -1.61 -3.98 1.47
C PRO A 7 -0.17 -3.56 1.73
N THR A 8 0.63 -4.52 2.19
CA THR A 8 2.10 -4.43 2.27
C THR A 8 2.68 -3.41 3.25
N ILE A 9 1.85 -2.65 3.98
CA ILE A 9 2.31 -1.71 5.02
C ILE A 9 3.09 -2.40 6.15
N ASN A 10 2.47 -3.35 6.86
CA ASN A 10 3.07 -3.92 8.06
C ASN A 10 4.42 -4.65 7.81
N PRO A 11 4.61 -5.42 6.71
CA PRO A 11 5.89 -6.08 6.48
C PRO A 11 7.02 -5.14 6.05
N PHE A 12 6.75 -4.02 5.35
CA PHE A 12 7.79 -3.16 4.77
C PHE A 12 8.04 -1.86 5.53
N VAL A 13 7.05 -1.36 6.26
CA VAL A 13 7.13 -0.03 6.90
C VAL A 13 7.49 -0.13 8.38
N ASN A 14 6.93 -1.12 9.08
CA ASN A 14 7.15 -1.25 10.51
C ASN A 14 8.41 -2.07 10.80
N PRO A 15 9.36 -1.53 11.60
CA PRO A 15 10.56 -2.27 11.97
C PRO A 15 10.21 -3.49 12.82
N ASP A 16 11.20 -4.39 12.96
CA ASP A 16 11.05 -5.58 13.79
C ASP A 16 10.69 -5.20 15.23
N GLY A 17 9.71 -5.91 15.80
CA GLY A 17 9.13 -5.62 17.12
C GLY A 17 7.93 -4.67 17.11
N GLU A 18 7.76 -3.81 16.11
CA GLU A 18 6.59 -2.93 16.00
C GLU A 18 5.39 -3.59 15.31
N LYS A 19 5.61 -4.65 14.53
CA LYS A 19 4.55 -5.39 13.81
C LYS A 19 3.40 -5.86 14.73
N ASN A 20 3.73 -6.44 15.87
CA ASN A 20 2.73 -6.94 16.82
C ASN A 20 1.95 -5.80 17.50
N ARG A 21 2.63 -4.68 17.79
CA ARG A 21 2.00 -3.48 18.39
C ARG A 21 1.09 -2.79 17.40
N TYR A 22 1.54 -2.64 16.16
CA TYR A 22 0.71 -2.14 15.07
C TYR A 22 -0.54 -3.00 14.93
N ASN A 23 -0.37 -4.32 14.79
CA ASN A 23 -1.49 -5.25 14.65
C ASN A 23 -2.48 -5.26 15.83
N SER A 24 -2.07 -4.92 17.04
CA SER A 24 -2.92 -4.97 18.24
C SER A 24 -3.66 -3.67 18.59
N ARG A 25 -3.22 -2.52 18.06
CA ARG A 25 -3.84 -1.21 18.31
C ARG A 25 -5.15 -1.05 17.52
N GLN A 26 -5.85 0.06 17.73
CA GLN A 26 -6.96 0.47 16.85
C GLN A 26 -6.46 1.37 15.72
N PRO A 27 -7.00 1.28 14.48
CA PRO A 27 -6.61 2.19 13.39
C PRO A 27 -6.83 3.66 13.71
N ALA A 28 -7.81 3.99 14.56
CA ALA A 28 -8.06 5.37 15.00
C ALA A 28 -6.85 6.04 15.68
N ASP A 29 -5.94 5.25 16.26
CA ASP A 29 -4.74 5.74 16.94
C ASP A 29 -3.54 5.88 15.99
N ASP A 30 -3.66 5.47 14.73
CA ASP A 30 -2.51 5.28 13.85
C ASP A 30 -1.80 6.59 13.52
N VAL A 31 -2.54 7.66 13.25
CA VAL A 31 -1.95 8.96 12.94
C VAL A 31 -1.10 9.46 14.10
N ALA A 32 -1.58 9.31 15.35
CA ALA A 32 -0.85 9.74 16.53
C ALA A 32 0.43 8.91 16.77
N ASN A 33 0.39 7.61 16.46
CA ASN A 33 1.49 6.69 16.75
C ASN A 33 2.52 6.58 15.62
N TYR A 34 2.10 6.71 14.36
CA TYR A 34 2.89 6.30 13.20
C TYR A 34 3.19 7.41 12.20
N LEU A 35 2.51 8.56 12.27
CA LEU A 35 2.80 9.66 11.34
C LEU A 35 4.26 10.10 11.41
N GLY A 36 4.81 10.25 12.62
CA GLY A 36 6.23 10.61 12.80
C GLY A 36 7.19 9.56 12.20
N PRO A 37 7.16 8.31 12.69
CA PRO A 37 8.03 7.24 12.20
C PRO A 37 7.92 7.01 10.68
N TRP A 38 6.71 7.02 10.12
CA TRP A 38 6.52 6.80 8.69
C TRP A 38 6.96 7.99 7.85
N SER A 39 6.80 9.24 8.35
CA SER A 39 7.36 10.41 7.68
C SER A 39 8.89 10.32 7.60
N GLN A 40 9.55 9.95 8.70
CA GLN A 40 11.00 9.78 8.72
C GLN A 40 11.49 8.71 7.74
N LEU A 41 10.76 7.59 7.62
CA LEU A 41 11.05 6.57 6.61
C LEU A 41 10.92 7.13 5.19
N LEU A 42 9.88 7.89 4.91
CA LEU A 42 9.67 8.50 3.60
C LEU A 42 10.73 9.57 3.29
N GLU A 43 11.18 10.35 4.28
CA GLU A 43 12.32 11.27 4.10
C GLU A 43 13.59 10.51 3.64
N GLN A 44 13.85 9.32 4.18
CA GLN A 44 14.94 8.44 3.70
C GLN A 44 14.73 7.96 2.26
N GLY A 45 13.47 7.79 1.84
CA GLY A 45 13.07 7.57 0.44
C GLY A 45 13.32 8.78 -0.46
N GLY A 46 13.53 9.96 0.11
CA GLY A 46 13.88 11.21 -0.57
C GLY A 46 12.71 12.14 -0.83
N TYR A 47 11.66 12.08 -0.01
CA TYR A 47 10.68 13.16 0.09
C TYR A 47 11.23 14.30 0.96
N SER A 48 10.77 15.53 0.75
CA SER A 48 10.97 16.60 1.75
C SER A 48 10.15 16.30 3.02
N PRO A 49 10.46 16.91 4.18
CA PRO A 49 9.72 16.65 5.42
C PRO A 49 8.21 16.91 5.32
N GLU A 50 7.81 17.95 4.60
CA GLU A 50 6.39 18.27 4.39
C GLU A 50 5.70 17.23 3.50
N GLU A 51 6.35 16.88 2.38
CA GLU A 51 5.83 15.87 1.46
C GLU A 51 5.76 14.50 2.13
N ALA A 52 6.77 14.11 2.91
CA ALA A 52 6.80 12.86 3.64
C ALA A 52 5.60 12.74 4.59
N ARG A 53 5.30 13.79 5.35
CA ARG A 53 4.13 13.83 6.24
C ARG A 53 2.82 13.69 5.46
N LYS A 54 2.68 14.40 4.35
CA LYS A 54 1.48 14.32 3.49
C LYS A 54 1.33 12.94 2.85
N THR A 55 2.43 12.34 2.42
CA THR A 55 2.50 11.02 1.80
C THR A 55 2.18 9.91 2.81
N ALA A 56 2.65 10.01 4.05
CA ALA A 56 2.29 9.12 5.15
C ALA A 56 0.77 9.08 5.39
N LEU A 57 0.13 10.25 5.37
CA LEU A 57 -1.32 10.39 5.56
C LEU A 57 -2.17 9.78 4.43
N GLN A 58 -1.58 9.41 3.29
CA GLN A 58 -2.30 8.67 2.25
C GLN A 58 -2.63 7.24 2.69
N CYS A 59 -1.93 6.71 3.70
CA CYS A 59 -2.12 5.35 4.21
C CYS A 59 -2.42 5.29 5.71
N LEU A 60 -2.49 6.45 6.38
CA LEU A 60 -2.86 6.57 7.79
C LEU A 60 -4.22 7.29 7.91
N PRO A 61 -5.15 6.79 8.75
CA PRO A 61 -5.09 5.50 9.43
C PRO A 61 -5.15 4.33 8.44
N ASP A 62 -4.81 3.12 8.88
CA ASP A 62 -4.79 1.94 8.01
C ASP A 62 -6.19 1.42 7.66
N ILE A 63 -6.88 2.20 6.84
CA ILE A 63 -8.26 2.01 6.41
C ILE A 63 -8.28 2.22 4.90
N LEU A 64 -8.81 1.24 4.16
CA LEU A 64 -9.01 1.37 2.72
C LEU A 64 -10.12 2.39 2.45
N GLN A 65 -9.75 3.55 1.93
CA GLN A 65 -10.71 4.58 1.57
C GLN A 65 -11.44 4.19 0.28
N TYR A 66 -12.75 4.42 0.25
CA TYR A 66 -13.56 4.14 -0.93
C TYR A 66 -14.63 5.22 -1.13
N ASP A 67 -14.43 6.01 -2.18
CA ASP A 67 -15.38 6.96 -2.72
C ASP A 67 -16.17 6.29 -3.86
N ARG A 68 -17.47 6.16 -3.66
CA ARG A 68 -18.42 5.53 -4.59
C ARG A 68 -18.66 6.33 -5.86
N SER A 69 -18.25 7.60 -5.89
CA SER A 69 -18.36 8.46 -7.08
C SER A 69 -17.18 8.30 -8.05
N ARG A 70 -16.16 7.53 -7.65
CA ARG A 70 -14.93 7.29 -8.43
C ARG A 70 -14.80 5.82 -8.82
N PRO A 71 -14.09 5.51 -9.92
CA PRO A 71 -13.77 4.13 -10.27
C PRO A 71 -13.11 3.38 -9.11
N ALA A 72 -13.45 2.09 -8.96
CA ALA A 72 -12.82 1.22 -7.98
C ALA A 72 -11.45 0.78 -8.50
N SER A 73 -10.39 1.37 -7.94
CA SER A 73 -8.99 1.11 -8.28
C SER A 73 -8.15 1.69 -7.16
N TYR A 74 -7.11 1.00 -6.74
CA TYR A 74 -6.22 1.48 -5.69
C TYR A 74 -5.63 2.86 -6.06
N PRO A 75 -5.66 3.87 -5.16
CA PRO A 75 -6.00 3.80 -3.73
C PRO A 75 -7.49 4.04 -3.37
N ASN A 76 -8.39 4.15 -4.35
CA ASN A 76 -9.84 4.23 -4.14
C ASN A 76 -10.48 2.83 -4.12
N GLY A 77 -10.38 2.14 -2.99
CA GLY A 77 -10.67 0.72 -2.91
C GLY A 77 -9.53 -0.11 -3.51
N ARG A 78 -9.86 -1.31 -4.00
CA ARG A 78 -8.91 -2.21 -4.67
C ARG A 78 -9.65 -3.09 -5.66
N ALA A 79 -9.18 -3.11 -6.90
CA ALA A 79 -9.55 -4.06 -7.93
C ALA A 79 -8.61 -5.27 -7.92
N LEU A 80 -9.07 -6.39 -8.49
CA LEU A 80 -8.27 -7.61 -8.58
C LEU A 80 -7.02 -7.44 -9.45
N VAL A 81 -7.05 -6.50 -10.41
CA VAL A 81 -5.99 -6.23 -11.39
C VAL A 81 -5.04 -5.12 -10.95
N ASP A 82 -5.20 -4.57 -9.74
CA ASP A 82 -4.33 -3.49 -9.27
C ASP A 82 -2.94 -4.00 -8.86
N ASP A 83 -1.88 -3.40 -9.43
CA ASP A 83 -0.51 -3.60 -8.95
C ASP A 83 -0.20 -2.75 -7.70
N VAL A 84 -0.75 -3.17 -6.57
CA VAL A 84 -0.55 -2.46 -5.29
C VAL A 84 0.91 -2.55 -4.82
N PHE A 85 1.66 -3.58 -5.24
CA PHE A 85 3.07 -3.70 -4.89
C PHE A 85 3.91 -2.62 -5.56
N SER A 86 3.80 -2.46 -6.88
CA SER A 86 4.51 -1.39 -7.60
C SER A 86 4.10 -0.01 -7.10
N TYR A 87 2.81 0.21 -6.81
CA TYR A 87 2.37 1.43 -6.16
C TYR A 87 3.09 1.65 -4.82
N ARG A 88 3.17 0.64 -3.95
CA ARG A 88 3.80 0.77 -2.63
C ARG A 88 5.29 1.05 -2.72
N PHE A 89 6.00 0.40 -3.64
CA PHE A 89 7.43 0.66 -3.85
C PHE A 89 7.67 2.06 -4.39
N ALA A 90 6.83 2.55 -5.31
CA ALA A 90 6.91 3.93 -5.77
C ALA A 90 6.65 4.91 -4.61
N TRP A 91 5.63 4.63 -3.78
CA TRP A 91 5.31 5.39 -2.58
C TRP A 91 6.47 5.42 -1.57
N LEU A 92 7.13 4.29 -1.30
CA LEU A 92 8.29 4.21 -0.39
C LEU A 92 9.54 4.92 -0.94
N SER A 93 9.78 4.83 -2.24
CA SER A 93 11.05 5.24 -2.86
C SER A 93 11.03 6.61 -3.54
N ASN A 94 9.92 7.35 -3.43
CA ASN A 94 9.68 8.56 -4.21
C ASN A 94 9.89 8.31 -5.72
N GLY A 95 9.36 7.17 -6.21
CA GLY A 95 9.45 6.76 -7.61
C GLY A 95 10.82 6.30 -8.11
N LYS A 96 11.84 6.22 -7.25
CA LYS A 96 13.21 5.83 -7.67
C LYS A 96 13.33 4.34 -8.00
N VAL A 97 12.46 3.50 -7.44
CA VAL A 97 12.40 2.07 -7.74
C VAL A 97 11.36 1.87 -8.84
N PRO A 98 11.75 1.44 -10.05
CA PRO A 98 10.79 1.17 -11.12
C PRO A 98 9.91 -0.03 -10.77
N PRO A 99 8.71 -0.13 -11.36
CA PRO A 99 7.87 -1.33 -11.26
C PRO A 99 8.68 -2.58 -11.62
N THR A 100 8.40 -3.68 -10.93
CA THR A 100 8.94 -4.98 -11.35
C THR A 100 8.43 -5.30 -12.76
N GLY A 101 9.21 -5.99 -13.59
CA GLY A 101 8.74 -6.38 -14.93
C GLY A 101 7.50 -7.29 -14.95
N LEU A 102 7.00 -7.72 -13.79
CA LEU A 102 5.72 -8.40 -13.63
C LEU A 102 4.59 -7.40 -13.83
N GLN A 103 3.62 -7.76 -14.66
CA GLN A 103 2.39 -7.00 -14.86
C GLN A 103 1.21 -7.78 -14.27
N PRO A 104 0.17 -7.10 -13.76
CA PRO A 104 -1.08 -7.76 -13.43
C PRO A 104 -1.68 -8.47 -14.65
N HIS A 105 -2.42 -9.55 -14.41
CA HIS A 105 -3.28 -10.12 -15.44
C HIS A 105 -4.37 -9.12 -15.83
N ASP A 106 -4.50 -8.82 -17.12
CA ASP A 106 -5.61 -8.07 -17.71
C ASP A 106 -6.64 -9.00 -18.39
N ASP A 107 -6.40 -10.31 -18.35
CA ASP A 107 -7.10 -11.37 -19.07
C ASP A 107 -7.81 -12.36 -18.14
N MET A 108 -8.12 -11.96 -16.91
CA MET A 108 -8.86 -12.78 -15.96
C MET A 108 -10.33 -12.94 -16.35
N LEU A 109 -10.92 -14.09 -16.01
CA LEU A 109 -12.36 -14.33 -16.14
C LEU A 109 -13.14 -13.22 -15.41
N PRO A 110 -14.22 -12.67 -16.01
CA PRO A 110 -14.99 -11.59 -15.40
C PRO A 110 -15.90 -12.05 -14.25
N HIS A 111 -15.89 -13.35 -13.93
CA HIS A 111 -16.69 -13.97 -12.88
C HIS A 111 -15.84 -14.91 -12.04
N PHE A 112 -16.31 -15.19 -10.82
CA PHE A 112 -15.69 -16.18 -9.94
C PHE A 112 -15.47 -17.51 -10.69
N PRO A 113 -14.29 -18.16 -10.58
CA PRO A 113 -13.20 -17.88 -9.63
C PRO A 113 -12.14 -16.83 -10.06
N TYR A 114 -12.38 -15.99 -11.09
CA TYR A 114 -11.47 -14.93 -11.55
C TYR A 114 -10.06 -15.44 -11.91
N LEU A 115 -9.97 -16.43 -12.79
CA LEU A 115 -8.70 -17.02 -13.22
C LEU A 115 -8.16 -16.36 -14.50
N GLY A 116 -6.85 -16.14 -14.58
CA GLY A 116 -6.13 -15.82 -15.82
C GLY A 116 -5.26 -17.01 -16.28
N PRO A 117 -4.87 -17.09 -17.56
CA PRO A 117 -3.87 -18.05 -18.02
C PRO A 117 -2.51 -17.77 -17.35
N PRO A 118 -1.63 -18.77 -17.20
CA PRO A 118 -0.30 -18.54 -16.66
C PRO A 118 0.50 -17.59 -17.55
N ASN A 119 1.35 -16.76 -16.94
CA ASN A 119 2.30 -15.93 -17.70
C ASN A 119 3.18 -16.83 -18.59
N PRO A 120 3.48 -16.41 -19.84
CA PRO A 120 4.38 -17.15 -20.72
C PRO A 120 5.75 -17.37 -20.06
N LEU A 121 6.38 -18.51 -20.36
CA LEU A 121 7.78 -18.73 -19.98
C LEU A 121 8.64 -17.70 -20.72
N SER A 122 9.31 -16.83 -19.97
CA SER A 122 10.31 -15.88 -20.45
C SER A 122 11.58 -16.58 -20.93
#